data_AF-A0A9N9IGH5-F1
#
_entry.id   AF-A0A9N9IGH5-F1
#
_cell.length_a   1.000
_cell.length_b   1.000
_cell.length_c   1.000
_cell.angle_alpha   90.00
_cell.angle_beta   90.00
_cell.angle_gamma   90.00
#
_symmetry.space_group_name_H-M   'P 1'
#
loop_
_entity.id
_entity.type
_entity.pdbx_description
1 polymer ?
#
loop_
_entity_poly.entity_id
_entity_poly.type
_entity_poly.pdbx_seq_one_letter_code
_entity_poly.pdbx_strand_id
1 'polypeptide(L)'
;MPRAALSPLLEPISTKAPPSFFISKPHPQPPRRLDPEFAKSNKPIPTNKFYTNLLVDTNLNPNPVFPLPYALRFESNPDGALNGFSISNVDDYQKTLGPDPNADPVQFFFSVYTPSIAISANELPKLPDLLLSDPTDFSIVATLSFSATQKITMPIVRGMAF
;
A
#
# COMPACT_ATOMS: atom_id res chain seq x y z
N MET A 1 4.74 -34.30 5.06
CA MET A 1 3.75 -34.15 3.96
C MET A 1 4.51 -33.90 2.66
N PRO A 2 4.24 -34.62 1.57
CA PRO A 2 4.96 -34.42 0.32
C PRO A 2 4.54 -33.10 -0.35
N ARG A 3 5.53 -32.31 -0.75
CA ARG A 3 5.36 -31.02 -1.45
C ARG A 3 4.68 -31.31 -2.80
N ALA A 4 3.47 -30.80 -2.99
CA ALA A 4 2.78 -30.88 -4.28
C ALA A 4 3.69 -30.30 -5.38
N ALA A 5 3.81 -31.00 -6.51
CA ALA A 5 4.53 -30.51 -7.67
C ALA A 5 3.93 -29.16 -8.11
N LEU A 6 4.78 -28.14 -8.26
CA LEU A 6 4.36 -26.82 -8.72
C LEU A 6 3.73 -26.98 -10.12
N SER A 7 2.58 -26.36 -10.36
CA SER A 7 1.95 -26.40 -11.68
C SER A 7 2.88 -25.81 -12.73
N PRO A 8 2.89 -26.32 -13.98
CA PRO A 8 3.75 -25.82 -15.07
C PRO A 8 3.53 -24.33 -15.40
N LEU A 9 2.45 -23.73 -14.89
CA LEU A 9 2.13 -22.30 -15.02
C LEU A 9 2.96 -21.39 -14.11
N LEU A 10 3.61 -21.93 -13.07
CA LEU A 10 4.40 -21.16 -12.09
C LEU A 10 5.92 -21.43 -12.22
N GLU A 11 6.34 -22.05 -13.31
CA GLU A 11 7.75 -22.32 -13.58
C GLU A 11 8.41 -21.11 -14.26
N PRO A 12 9.70 -20.84 -13.98
CA PRO A 12 10.42 -19.78 -14.65
C PRO A 12 10.58 -20.10 -16.14
N ILE A 13 10.28 -19.12 -17.00
CA ILE A 13 10.51 -19.22 -18.46
C ILE A 13 12.02 -19.45 -18.74
N SER A 14 12.89 -18.81 -17.97
CA SER A 14 14.34 -18.94 -18.02
C SER A 14 14.98 -18.39 -16.74
N THR A 15 16.14 -18.91 -16.36
CA THR A 15 16.99 -18.39 -15.27
C THR A 15 18.29 -17.75 -15.77
N LYS A 16 18.45 -17.63 -17.09
CA LYS A 16 19.61 -16.97 -17.70
C LYS A 16 19.60 -15.48 -17.37
N ALA A 17 20.79 -14.90 -17.21
CA ALA A 17 20.94 -13.47 -17.02
C ALA A 17 20.37 -12.68 -18.23
N PRO A 18 19.89 -11.44 -18.01
CA PRO A 18 19.50 -10.56 -19.10
C PRO A 18 20.67 -10.32 -20.09
N PRO A 19 20.37 -10.06 -21.38
CA PRO A 19 21.40 -9.72 -22.36
C PRO A 19 22.33 -8.58 -21.92
N SER A 20 23.62 -8.69 -22.25
CA SER A 20 24.67 -7.78 -21.78
C SER A 20 24.56 -6.34 -22.28
N PHE A 21 23.73 -6.05 -23.29
CA PHE A 21 23.45 -4.68 -23.72
C PHE A 21 22.54 -3.92 -22.75
N PHE A 22 21.88 -4.59 -21.81
CA PHE A 22 21.21 -3.95 -20.68
C PHE A 22 22.21 -3.65 -19.57
N ILE A 23 22.54 -2.38 -19.40
CA ILE A 23 23.46 -1.92 -18.35
C ILE A 23 22.75 -1.98 -17.00
N SER A 24 23.37 -2.67 -16.02
CA SER A 24 22.89 -2.69 -14.64
C SER A 24 23.07 -1.31 -13.99
N LYS A 25 21.99 -0.78 -13.43
CA LYS A 25 22.01 0.48 -12.68
C LYS A 25 20.99 0.44 -11.54
N PRO A 26 21.27 1.09 -10.40
CA PRO A 26 20.26 1.30 -9.37
C PRO A 26 19.13 2.17 -9.93
N HIS A 27 17.89 1.87 -9.53
CA HIS A 27 16.76 2.72 -9.86
C HIS A 27 16.88 4.08 -9.15
N PRO A 28 16.67 5.22 -9.84
CA PRO A 28 16.89 6.54 -9.24
C PRO A 28 15.90 6.89 -8.11
N GLN A 29 14.74 6.22 -8.08
CA GLN A 29 13.73 6.38 -7.04
C GLN A 29 13.69 5.15 -6.13
N PRO A 30 14.25 5.25 -4.91
CA PRO A 30 14.17 4.17 -3.92
C PRO A 30 12.80 4.16 -3.21
N PRO A 31 12.37 2.99 -2.67
CA PRO A 31 11.15 2.88 -1.86
C PRO A 31 11.42 3.48 -0.47
N ARG A 32 10.91 4.69 -0.24
CA ARG A 32 11.32 5.51 0.92
C ARG A 32 10.83 4.99 2.26
N ARG A 33 9.68 4.32 2.28
CA ARG A 33 9.05 3.79 3.50
C ARG A 33 9.30 2.29 3.68
N LEU A 34 10.25 1.72 2.95
CA LEU A 34 10.64 0.33 3.15
C LEU A 34 11.34 0.17 4.51
N ASP A 35 10.97 -0.88 5.24
CA ASP A 35 11.67 -1.27 6.44
C ASP A 35 13.18 -1.53 6.15
N PRO A 36 14.11 -0.91 6.90
CA PRO A 36 15.54 -1.06 6.67
C PRO A 36 16.08 -2.49 6.81
N GLU A 37 15.48 -3.32 7.67
CA GLU A 37 15.88 -4.72 7.80
C GLU A 37 15.39 -5.54 6.60
N PHE A 38 14.19 -5.24 6.10
CA PHE A 38 13.72 -5.83 4.84
C PHE A 38 14.60 -5.40 3.65
N ALA A 39 15.06 -4.14 3.61
CA ALA A 39 15.94 -3.62 2.57
C ALA A 39 17.24 -4.43 2.44
N LYS A 40 17.76 -4.96 3.57
CA LYS A 40 18.98 -5.79 3.62
C LYS A 40 18.77 -7.22 3.13
N SER A 41 17.51 -7.67 2.98
CA SER A 41 17.19 -9.06 2.64
C SER A 41 17.46 -9.44 1.17
N ASN A 42 17.86 -8.50 0.31
CA ASN A 42 18.04 -8.67 -1.13
C ASN A 42 16.83 -9.25 -1.86
N LYS A 43 15.63 -9.19 -1.26
CA LYS A 43 14.38 -9.60 -1.91
C LYS A 43 13.91 -8.52 -2.89
N PRO A 44 13.37 -8.90 -4.06
CA PRO A 44 12.78 -7.95 -4.99
C PRO A 44 11.62 -7.18 -4.35
N ILE A 45 11.53 -5.89 -4.66
CA ILE A 45 10.45 -5.01 -4.20
C ILE A 45 9.51 -4.78 -5.39
N PRO A 46 8.23 -5.12 -5.27
CA PRO A 46 7.31 -5.02 -6.40
C PRO A 46 6.86 -3.56 -6.62
N THR A 47 6.77 -3.16 -7.88
CA THR A 47 6.57 -1.75 -8.30
C THR A 47 5.16 -1.41 -8.79
N ASN A 48 4.31 -2.40 -9.06
CA ASN A 48 2.96 -2.21 -9.62
C ASN A 48 1.89 -2.92 -8.76
N LYS A 49 1.97 -2.76 -7.44
CA LYS A 49 1.05 -3.39 -6.49
C LYS A 49 0.07 -2.36 -5.95
N PHE A 50 -1.07 -2.84 -5.45
CA PHE A 50 -2.13 -1.98 -4.92
C PHE A 50 -1.66 -1.09 -3.75
N TYR A 51 -0.59 -1.50 -3.05
CA TYR A 51 0.01 -0.77 -1.94
C TYR A 51 1.18 0.14 -2.32
N THR A 52 1.58 0.20 -3.60
CA THR A 52 2.81 0.91 -4.01
C THR A 52 2.78 2.41 -3.66
N ASN A 53 1.61 3.05 -3.60
CA ASN A 53 1.47 4.43 -3.14
C ASN A 53 2.11 4.64 -1.76
N LEU A 54 1.98 3.68 -0.83
CA LEU A 54 2.59 3.77 0.49
C LEU A 54 4.12 3.65 0.44
N LEU A 55 4.71 3.00 -0.56
CA LEU A 55 6.17 2.80 -0.66
C LEU A 55 6.91 4.01 -1.24
N VAL A 56 6.31 4.68 -2.23
CA VAL A 56 7.02 5.67 -3.07
C VAL A 56 6.62 7.12 -2.81
N ASP A 57 5.41 7.35 -2.28
CA ASP A 57 4.91 8.70 -2.06
C ASP A 57 5.58 9.31 -0.81
N THR A 58 6.12 10.51 -1.02
CA THR A 58 6.92 11.24 -0.02
C THR A 58 6.11 12.28 0.71
N ASN A 59 4.86 12.49 0.31
CA ASN A 59 3.97 13.43 0.93
C ASN A 59 3.55 12.91 2.31
N LEU A 60 3.26 13.87 3.19
CA LEU A 60 2.72 13.61 4.52
C LEU A 60 1.44 12.77 4.47
N ASN A 61 0.59 13.02 3.46
CA ASN A 61 -0.64 12.29 3.21
C ASN A 61 -0.60 11.70 1.80
N PRO A 62 -0.03 10.50 1.60
CA PRO A 62 0.06 9.89 0.29
C PRO A 62 -1.32 9.61 -0.32
N ASN A 63 -1.36 9.33 -1.62
CA ASN A 63 -2.59 8.83 -2.24
C ASN A 63 -3.07 7.53 -1.55
N PRO A 64 -4.40 7.35 -1.41
CA PRO A 64 -4.94 6.16 -0.77
C PRO A 64 -4.57 4.87 -1.52
N VAL A 65 -4.60 3.76 -0.79
CA VAL A 65 -4.48 2.40 -1.34
C VAL A 65 -5.80 1.67 -1.18
N PHE A 66 -6.06 0.73 -2.09
CA PHE A 66 -7.35 0.06 -2.20
C PHE A 66 -7.19 -1.46 -2.07
N PRO A 67 -6.99 -1.99 -0.84
CA PRO A 67 -7.05 -3.43 -0.61
C PRO A 67 -8.44 -4.02 -0.93
N LEU A 68 -9.49 -3.19 -0.88
CA LEU A 68 -10.91 -3.57 -1.00
C LEU A 68 -11.38 -4.48 0.15
N PRO A 69 -12.60 -4.26 0.68
CA PRO A 69 -13.57 -3.23 0.31
C PRO A 69 -13.25 -1.83 0.88
N TYR A 70 -12.14 -1.70 1.60
CA TYR A 70 -11.69 -0.45 2.20
C TYR A 70 -10.70 0.29 1.30
N ALA A 71 -10.74 1.61 1.38
CA ALA A 71 -9.66 2.50 0.98
C ALA A 71 -8.93 2.95 2.26
N LEU A 72 -7.60 2.91 2.23
CA LEU A 72 -6.76 3.28 3.36
C LEU A 72 -5.82 4.41 2.97
N ARG A 73 -5.60 5.37 3.86
CA ARG A 73 -4.60 6.41 3.68
C ARG A 73 -3.79 6.58 4.95
N PHE A 74 -2.47 6.64 4.79
CA PHE A 74 -1.60 7.06 5.86
C PHE A 74 -1.75 8.58 6.06
N GLU A 75 -1.95 9.02 7.29
CA GLU A 75 -2.17 10.42 7.63
C GLU A 75 -1.04 10.88 8.57
N SER A 76 -0.39 11.98 8.22
CA SER A 76 0.69 12.60 9.00
C SER A 76 0.54 14.12 8.98
N ASN A 77 -0.36 14.64 9.80
CA ASN A 77 -0.71 16.05 9.82
C ASN A 77 0.09 16.80 10.90
N PRO A 78 0.77 17.93 10.57
CA PRO A 78 1.61 18.67 11.51
C PRO A 78 0.86 19.22 12.75
N ASP A 79 -0.45 19.44 12.61
CA ASP A 79 -1.33 19.88 13.69
C ASP A 79 -1.74 18.73 14.64
N GLY A 80 -1.47 17.47 14.24
CA GLY A 80 -1.77 16.26 14.99
C GLY A 80 -3.25 15.87 15.00
N ALA A 81 -4.12 16.55 14.24
CA ALA A 81 -5.57 16.32 14.31
C ALA A 81 -5.99 14.94 13.77
N LEU A 82 -5.23 14.39 12.82
CA LEU A 82 -5.48 13.07 12.24
C LEU A 82 -4.15 12.41 11.86
N ASN A 83 -3.54 11.67 12.78
CA ASN A 83 -2.31 10.91 12.54
C ASN A 83 -2.56 9.41 12.64
N GLY A 84 -1.97 8.63 11.73
CA GLY A 84 -2.12 7.17 11.71
C GLY A 84 -2.67 6.68 10.37
N PHE A 85 -3.64 5.78 10.39
CA PHE A 85 -4.31 5.31 9.17
C PHE A 85 -5.78 5.67 9.19
N SER A 86 -6.21 6.48 8.23
CA SER A 86 -7.62 6.67 7.97
C SER A 86 -8.15 5.53 7.08
N ILE A 87 -9.41 5.19 7.30
CA ILE A 87 -10.15 4.16 6.59
C ILE A 87 -11.40 4.80 6.03
N SER A 88 -11.62 4.61 4.73
CA SER A 88 -12.82 5.02 4.03
C SER A 88 -13.49 3.79 3.41
N ASN A 89 -14.81 3.76 3.49
CA ASN A 89 -15.65 2.83 2.74
C ASN A 89 -16.71 3.65 2.02
N VAL A 90 -16.88 3.38 0.73
CA VAL A 90 -17.81 4.11 -0.14
C VAL A 90 -18.72 3.08 -0.78
N ASP A 91 -20.00 3.15 -0.42
CA ASP A 91 -21.04 2.31 -1.01
C ASP A 91 -21.36 2.76 -2.45
N ASP A 92 -22.00 1.89 -3.22
CA ASP A 92 -22.32 2.16 -4.62
C ASP A 92 -23.19 3.43 -4.80
N TYR A 93 -24.12 3.70 -3.88
CA TYR A 93 -24.97 4.90 -3.92
C TYR A 93 -24.23 6.20 -3.58
N GLN A 94 -23.02 6.10 -3.02
CA GLN A 94 -22.17 7.24 -2.68
C GLN A 94 -21.18 7.61 -3.79
N LYS A 95 -21.16 6.86 -4.90
CA LYS A 95 -20.34 7.18 -6.07
C LYS A 95 -20.91 8.40 -6.78
N THR A 96 -20.02 9.29 -7.21
CA THR A 96 -20.40 10.41 -8.08
C THR A 96 -20.39 9.91 -9.52
N LEU A 97 -21.50 10.06 -10.21
CA LEU A 97 -21.67 9.75 -11.64
C LEU A 97 -21.61 11.04 -12.46
N GLY A 98 -21.01 11.00 -13.65
CA GLY A 98 -20.99 12.19 -14.50
C GLY A 98 -20.65 11.94 -15.97
N PRO A 99 -20.79 13.00 -16.80
CA PRO A 99 -21.28 14.34 -16.43
C PRO A 99 -22.81 14.39 -16.21
N ASP A 100 -23.57 13.52 -16.85
CA ASP A 100 -25.00 13.31 -16.58
C ASP A 100 -25.17 12.00 -15.78
N PRO A 101 -25.64 12.04 -14.53
CA PRO A 101 -25.83 10.85 -13.71
C PRO A 101 -26.96 9.93 -14.23
N ASN A 102 -27.81 10.41 -15.15
CA ASN A 102 -28.90 9.63 -15.73
C ASN A 102 -28.58 9.03 -17.11
N ALA A 103 -27.38 9.30 -17.65
CA ALA A 103 -26.97 8.74 -18.94
C ALA A 103 -26.75 7.22 -18.86
N ASP A 104 -27.04 6.50 -19.95
CA ASP A 104 -26.78 5.08 -20.08
C ASP A 104 -26.03 4.80 -21.41
N PRO A 105 -24.72 4.47 -21.38
CA PRO A 105 -23.88 4.34 -20.20
C PRO A 105 -23.45 5.70 -19.62
N VAL A 106 -23.24 5.75 -18.30
CA VAL A 106 -22.52 6.86 -17.65
C VAL A 106 -21.07 6.92 -18.15
N GLN A 107 -20.55 8.14 -18.36
CA GLN A 107 -19.22 8.33 -18.93
C GLN A 107 -18.09 8.09 -17.91
N PHE A 108 -18.25 8.55 -16.67
CA PHE A 108 -17.30 8.29 -15.59
C PHE A 108 -18.00 8.17 -14.23
N PHE A 109 -17.34 7.49 -13.31
CA PHE A 109 -17.68 7.54 -11.90
C PHE A 109 -16.41 7.68 -11.06
N PHE A 110 -16.55 8.20 -9.85
CA PHE A 110 -15.47 8.18 -8.86
C PHE A 110 -16.02 8.05 -7.45
N SER A 111 -15.20 7.48 -6.58
CA SER A 111 -15.45 7.42 -5.13
C SER A 111 -14.64 8.51 -4.46
N VAL A 112 -15.31 9.40 -3.72
CA VAL A 112 -14.62 10.41 -2.91
C VAL A 112 -14.01 9.71 -1.70
N TYR A 113 -12.73 9.95 -1.44
CA TYR A 113 -12.10 9.47 -0.21
C TYR A 113 -12.60 10.30 0.97
N THR A 114 -13.49 9.72 1.78
CA THR A 114 -14.01 10.34 2.99
C THR A 114 -13.70 9.42 4.18
N PRO A 115 -12.74 9.80 5.06
CA PRO A 115 -12.43 9.03 6.25
C PRO A 115 -13.67 8.75 7.10
N SER A 116 -13.99 7.48 7.32
CA SER A 116 -15.09 7.03 8.19
C SER A 116 -14.59 6.77 9.61
N ILE A 117 -13.39 6.17 9.72
CA ILE A 117 -12.70 5.90 10.98
C ILE A 117 -11.20 6.08 10.77
N ALA A 118 -10.45 6.34 11.85
CA ALA A 118 -9.00 6.33 11.82
C ALA A 118 -8.43 5.51 12.97
N ILE A 119 -7.40 4.73 12.66
CA ILE A 119 -6.58 4.02 13.63
C ILE A 119 -5.43 4.94 14.02
N SER A 120 -5.43 5.36 15.28
CA SER A 120 -4.50 6.31 15.86
C SER A 120 -4.19 5.91 17.31
N ALA A 121 -3.33 6.66 17.97
CA ALA A 121 -3.04 6.53 19.39
C ALA A 121 -2.51 7.86 19.95
N ASN A 122 -2.81 8.11 21.23
CA ASN A 122 -2.46 9.37 21.91
C ASN A 122 -0.94 9.58 21.98
N GLU A 123 -0.19 8.48 21.98
CA GLU A 123 1.26 8.47 22.02
C GLU A 123 1.89 8.72 20.64
N LEU A 124 1.11 8.74 19.54
CA LEU A 124 1.67 8.97 18.21
C LEU A 124 2.33 10.36 18.18
N PRO A 125 3.56 10.47 17.67
CA PRO A 125 4.16 11.77 17.47
C PRO A 125 3.35 12.57 16.44
N LYS A 126 3.56 13.89 16.42
CA LYS A 126 2.91 14.78 15.43
C LYS A 126 3.23 14.41 13.99
N LEU A 127 4.36 13.75 13.75
CA LEU A 127 4.76 13.24 12.44
C LEU A 127 5.17 11.77 12.64
N PRO A 128 4.23 10.83 12.55
CA PRO A 128 4.56 9.41 12.66
C PRO A 128 5.38 8.95 11.46
N ASP A 129 6.27 8.00 11.72
CA ASP A 129 6.98 7.27 10.67
C ASP A 129 6.21 6.00 10.30
N LEU A 130 6.03 5.80 9.00
CA LEU A 130 5.46 4.58 8.43
C LEU A 130 6.59 3.75 7.80
N LEU A 131 6.74 2.51 8.29
CA LEU A 131 7.61 1.50 7.69
C LEU A 131 6.77 0.36 7.10
N LEU A 132 7.23 -0.17 5.97
CA LEU A 132 6.57 -1.22 5.22
C LEU A 132 7.49 -2.41 5.05
N SER A 133 7.02 -3.59 5.46
CA SER A 133 7.77 -4.85 5.36
C SER A 133 6.94 -5.94 4.68
N ASP A 134 7.63 -7.02 4.32
CA ASP A 134 7.04 -8.26 3.80
C ASP A 134 6.03 -8.07 2.64
N PRO A 135 6.39 -7.32 1.58
CA PRO A 135 5.56 -7.21 0.39
C PRO A 135 5.35 -8.57 -0.28
N THR A 136 4.10 -8.91 -0.57
CA THR A 136 3.69 -10.09 -1.34
C THR A 136 2.77 -9.68 -2.50
N ASP A 137 2.26 -10.65 -3.26
CA ASP A 137 1.33 -10.33 -4.35
C ASP A 137 0.02 -9.71 -3.89
N PHE A 138 -0.41 -10.02 -2.67
CA PHE A 138 -1.72 -9.64 -2.13
C PHE A 138 -1.66 -9.00 -0.74
N SER A 139 -0.47 -8.74 -0.20
CA SER A 139 -0.34 -8.10 1.10
C SER A 139 0.94 -7.27 1.24
N ILE A 140 0.92 -6.38 2.23
CA ILE A 140 2.10 -5.73 2.80
C ILE A 140 1.85 -5.50 4.30
N VAL A 141 2.90 -5.43 5.10
CA VAL A 141 2.80 -5.10 6.52
C VAL A 141 3.17 -3.64 6.72
N ALA A 142 2.24 -2.85 7.25
CA ALA A 142 2.45 -1.46 7.66
C ALA A 142 2.75 -1.39 9.16
N THR A 143 3.82 -0.70 9.54
CA THR A 143 4.19 -0.46 10.93
C THR A 143 4.32 1.03 11.19
N LEU A 144 3.53 1.53 12.13
CA LEU A 144 3.68 2.86 12.71
C LEU A 144 4.46 2.73 14.01
N SER A 145 5.61 3.39 14.11
CA SER A 145 6.46 3.36 15.29
C SER A 145 6.32 4.64 16.11
N PHE A 146 6.23 4.48 17.41
CA PHE A 146 6.11 5.57 18.40
C PHE A 146 7.43 5.74 19.15
N SER A 147 8.07 4.61 19.41
CA SER A 147 9.36 4.45 20.04
C SER A 147 9.96 3.11 19.59
N ALA A 148 11.10 2.72 20.16
CA ALA A 148 11.70 1.42 19.85
C ALA A 148 10.82 0.20 20.24
N THR A 149 9.90 0.37 21.19
CA THR A 149 9.10 -0.74 21.76
C THR A 149 7.60 -0.59 21.54
N GLN A 150 7.13 0.62 21.23
CA GLN A 150 5.71 0.89 20.98
C GLN A 150 5.50 1.05 19.48
N LYS A 151 4.59 0.23 18.93
CA LYS A 151 4.25 0.23 17.51
C LYS A 151 2.83 -0.29 17.28
N ILE A 152 2.20 0.19 16.20
CA ILE A 152 0.99 -0.39 15.62
C ILE A 152 1.45 -1.10 14.36
N THR A 153 1.15 -2.39 14.26
CA THR A 153 1.43 -3.20 13.07
C THR A 153 0.11 -3.62 12.44
N MET A 154 -0.07 -3.31 11.17
CA MET A 154 -1.28 -3.58 10.40
C MET A 154 -0.92 -4.34 9.13
N PRO A 155 -1.28 -5.63 9.02
CA PRO A 155 -1.21 -6.33 7.74
C PRO A 155 -2.31 -5.79 6.82
N ILE A 156 -1.92 -5.18 5.70
CA ILE A 156 -2.85 -4.72 4.68
C ILE A 156 -2.96 -5.85 3.65
N VAL A 157 -4.11 -6.51 3.59
CA VAL A 157 -4.35 -7.66 2.72
C VAL A 157 -5.49 -7.34 1.75
N ARG A 158 -5.32 -7.71 0.49
CA ARG A 158 -6.37 -7.55 -0.52
C ARG A 158 -7.60 -8.39 -0.14
N GLY A 159 -8.78 -7.79 -0.11
CA GLY A 159 -10.04 -8.45 0.26
C GLY A 159 -10.22 -8.67 1.76
N MET A 160 -9.45 -8.01 2.62
CA MET A 160 -9.60 -8.12 4.07
C MET A 160 -10.97 -7.59 4.52
N ALA A 161 -11.62 -8.32 5.42
CA ALA A 161 -12.88 -7.89 6.04
C ALA A 161 -12.66 -6.96 7.25
N PHE A 162 -11.43 -6.93 7.79
CA PHE A 162 -10.99 -6.13 8.94
C PHE A 162 -9.54 -5.72 8.74
#